data_AF-A0A640V1P3-F1
#
_entry.id   AF-A0A640V1P3-F1
#
_cell.length_a   1.000
_cell.length_b   1.000
_cell.length_c   1.000
_cell.angle_alpha   90.00
_cell.angle_beta   90.00
_cell.angle_gamma   90.00
#
_symmetry.space_group_name_H-M   'P 1'
#
loop_
_entity.id
_entity.type
_entity.pdbx_description
1 polymer ?
#
loop_
_entity_poly.entity_id
_entity_poly.type
_entity_poly.pdbx_seq_one_letter_code
_entity_poly.pdbx_strand_id
1 'polypeptide(L)'
;MRREPGVVTRIRCAQVPVHRAMHAPHIEIRPDGDTSVVLHSREIDALIDTGEDPAELARLLHESARQVVPELGNSRIAQARVADRPIPADGFPSVGAVPTVPGYYEAVSHSGITLGPVIGQLLASEILGGKRDAMLADFCPERFSH
;
A
#
# COMPACT_ATOMS: atom_id res chain seq x y z
N MET A 1 -8.47 -12.43 -6.31
CA MET A 1 -7.51 -11.51 -5.66
C MET A 1 -6.39 -12.33 -5.05
N ARG A 2 -5.13 -11.90 -5.19
CA ARG A 2 -4.04 -12.46 -4.40
C ARG A 2 -4.15 -11.93 -2.98
N ARG A 3 -3.89 -12.78 -2.00
CA ARG A 3 -3.85 -12.40 -0.60
C ARG A 3 -2.41 -12.10 -0.22
N GLU A 4 -2.11 -10.83 -0.02
CA GLU A 4 -0.80 -10.34 0.41
C GLU A 4 -1.01 -9.26 1.50
N PRO A 5 -1.25 -9.67 2.75
CA PRO A 5 -1.50 -8.73 3.83
C PRO A 5 -0.22 -7.95 4.17
N GLY A 6 -0.39 -6.70 4.59
CA GLY A 6 0.70 -5.87 5.07
C GLY A 6 0.36 -5.18 6.37
N VAL A 7 1.34 -5.06 7.26
CA VAL A 7 1.22 -4.33 8.51
C VAL A 7 1.93 -2.97 8.40
N VAL A 8 1.21 -1.93 8.77
CA VAL A 8 1.74 -0.57 8.82
C VAL A 8 1.62 -0.05 10.24
N THR A 9 2.74 0.39 10.80
CA THR A 9 2.80 0.93 12.16
C THR A 9 3.14 2.40 12.13
N ARG A 10 2.28 3.23 12.74
CA ARG A 10 2.57 4.64 12.97
C ARG A 10 3.10 4.81 14.39
N ILE A 11 4.25 5.45 14.51
CA ILE A 11 4.83 5.83 15.80
C ILE A 11 4.84 7.36 15.94
N ARG A 12 4.57 7.84 17.15
CA ARG A 12 4.64 9.26 17.53
C ARG A 12 6.00 9.59 18.10
N CYS A 13 6.58 10.68 17.62
CA CYS A 13 7.87 11.19 18.02
C CYS A 13 7.70 12.61 18.57
N ALA A 14 8.53 13.01 19.54
CA ALA A 14 8.56 14.40 20.00
C ALA A 14 9.07 15.34 18.90
N GLN A 15 10.06 14.87 18.14
CA GLN A 15 10.57 15.47 16.92
C GLN A 15 10.87 14.33 15.95
N VAL A 16 10.47 14.47 14.69
CA VAL A 16 10.74 13.45 13.65
C VAL A 16 12.20 13.55 13.20
N PRO A 17 13.02 12.50 13.39
CA PRO A 17 14.45 12.52 13.04
C PRO A 17 14.73 12.22 11.57
N VAL A 18 13.71 11.83 10.79
CA VAL A 18 13.84 11.42 9.38
C VAL A 18 12.99 12.31 8.49
N HIS A 19 13.62 13.08 7.60
CA HIS A 19 12.92 14.08 6.76
C HIS A 19 12.59 13.58 5.34
N ARG A 20 12.95 12.34 5.00
CA ARG A 20 12.70 11.72 3.69
C ARG A 20 12.34 10.25 3.87
N ALA A 21 11.65 9.65 2.91
CA ALA A 21 11.46 8.21 2.92
C ALA A 21 12.83 7.51 2.93
N MET A 22 12.99 6.54 3.82
CA MET A 22 14.19 5.74 4.00
C MET A 22 13.85 4.28 3.79
N HIS A 23 14.62 3.63 2.92
CA HIS A 23 14.57 2.19 2.71
C HIS A 23 15.89 1.61 3.22
N ALA A 24 15.84 1.00 4.40
CA ALA A 24 16.99 0.38 5.06
C ALA A 24 16.86 -1.15 5.01
N PRO A 25 17.92 -1.91 5.29
CA PRO A 25 17.78 -3.35 5.49
C PRO A 25 16.68 -3.65 6.51
N HIS A 26 15.75 -4.52 6.14
CA HIS A 26 14.66 -5.02 7.00
C HIS A 26 13.58 -4.00 7.43
N ILE A 27 13.69 -2.71 7.08
CA ILE A 27 12.71 -1.69 7.49
C ILE A 27 12.60 -0.52 6.50
N GLU A 28 11.36 -0.10 6.26
CA GLU A 28 11.01 1.12 5.54
C GLU A 28 10.45 2.14 6.53
N ILE A 29 10.97 3.37 6.49
CA ILE A 29 10.61 4.46 7.41
C ILE A 29 10.21 5.66 6.57
N ARG A 30 9.00 6.20 6.79
CA ARG A 30 8.51 7.38 6.08
C ARG A 30 8.02 8.45 7.06
N PRO A 31 8.43 9.71 6.93
CA PRO A 31 7.82 10.80 7.71
C PRO A 31 6.32 10.90 7.39
N ASP A 32 5.54 11.21 8.43
CA ASP A 32 4.10 11.43 8.37
C ASP A 32 3.77 12.68 9.19
N GLY A 33 4.15 13.84 8.65
CA GLY A 33 4.16 15.12 9.34
C GLY A 33 5.33 15.27 10.32
N ASP A 34 5.24 16.29 11.19
CA ASP A 34 6.36 16.69 12.07
C ASP A 34 6.44 15.91 13.38
N THR A 35 5.42 15.10 13.68
CA THR A 35 5.27 14.40 14.97
C THR A 35 5.10 12.89 14.83
N SER A 36 5.14 12.35 13.61
CA SER A 36 5.01 10.91 13.41
C SER A 36 5.80 10.37 12.23
N VAL A 37 6.14 9.09 12.31
CA VAL A 37 6.68 8.32 11.19
C VAL A 37 5.86 7.04 11.02
N VAL A 38 5.85 6.54 9.80
CA VAL A 38 5.21 5.29 9.40
C VAL A 38 6.29 4.26 9.09
N LEU A 39 6.09 3.06 9.62
CA LEU A 39 6.99 1.91 9.54
C LEU A 39 6.33 0.79 8.75
N HIS A 40 7.11 0.09 7.93
CA HIS A 40 6.69 -1.08 7.18
C HIS A 40 7.88 -2.02 6.93
N SER A 41 7.64 -3.33 6.87
CA SER A 41 8.65 -4.33 6.54
C SER A 41 8.01 -5.57 5.93
N ARG A 42 8.49 -5.99 4.76
CA ARG A 42 8.05 -7.21 4.10
C ARG A 42 8.34 -8.48 4.90
N GLU A 43 9.41 -8.47 5.69
CA GLU A 43 9.75 -9.62 6.54
C GLU A 43 8.77 -9.77 7.70
N ILE A 44 8.32 -8.65 8.27
CA ILE A 44 7.32 -8.64 9.34
C ILE A 44 5.93 -8.95 8.78
N ASP A 45 5.63 -8.53 7.55
CA ASP A 45 4.38 -8.92 6.88
C ASP A 45 4.22 -10.44 6.77
N ALA A 46 5.33 -11.17 6.55
CA ALA A 46 5.31 -12.64 6.45
C ALA A 46 4.87 -13.32 7.76
N LEU A 47 4.92 -12.62 8.89
CA LEU A 47 4.47 -13.11 10.20
C LEU A 47 2.96 -12.92 10.42
N ILE A 48 2.25 -12.19 9.56
CA ILE A 48 0.79 -12.01 9.69
C ILE A 48 0.09 -13.37 9.59
N ASP A 49 0.55 -14.22 8.68
CA ASP A 49 -0.07 -15.51 8.41
C ASP A 49 0.30 -16.59 9.43
N THR A 50 1.25 -16.30 10.32
CA THR A 50 1.55 -17.17 11.47
C THR A 50 0.62 -16.92 12.66
N GLY A 51 -0.30 -15.95 12.55
CA GLY A 51 -1.29 -15.63 13.58
C GLY A 51 -0.77 -14.68 14.65
N GLU A 52 0.31 -13.95 14.38
CA GLU A 52 0.85 -12.96 15.31
C GLU A 52 -0.14 -11.81 15.56
N ASP A 53 -0.17 -11.33 16.80
CA ASP A 53 -0.98 -10.18 17.19
C ASP A 53 -0.47 -8.91 16.47
N PRO A 54 -1.32 -8.11 15.81
CA PRO A 54 -0.94 -6.81 15.27
C PRO A 54 -0.14 -5.90 16.22
N ALA A 55 -0.37 -6.01 17.54
CA ALA A 55 0.43 -5.28 18.53
C ALA A 55 1.89 -5.74 18.58
N GLU A 56 2.14 -7.03 18.43
CA GLU A 56 3.48 -7.61 18.42
C GLU A 56 4.21 -7.28 17.12
N LEU A 57 3.53 -7.36 15.98
CA LEU A 57 4.07 -6.91 14.69
C LEU A 57 4.51 -5.44 14.74
N ALA A 58 3.74 -4.60 15.42
CA ALA A 58 4.07 -3.19 15.62
C ALA A 58 5.31 -3.00 16.50
N ARG A 59 5.46 -3.84 17.52
CA ARG A 59 6.63 -3.88 18.41
C ARG A 59 7.89 -4.26 17.62
N LEU A 60 7.81 -5.30 16.80
CA LEU A 60 8.91 -5.71 15.91
C LEU A 60 9.31 -4.60 14.93
N LEU A 61 8.33 -3.94 14.30
CA LEU A 61 8.60 -2.80 13.41
C LEU A 61 9.31 -1.66 14.14
N HIS A 62 8.86 -1.34 15.36
CA HIS A 62 9.48 -0.30 16.19
C HIS A 62 10.91 -0.69 16.61
N GLU A 63 11.15 -1.95 16.94
CA GLU A 63 12.48 -2.50 17.24
C GLU A 63 13.44 -2.38 16.06
N SER A 64 13.03 -2.79 14.85
CA SER A 64 13.84 -2.62 13.65
C SER A 64 14.12 -1.13 13.37
N ALA A 65 13.11 -0.27 13.55
CA ALA A 65 13.27 1.17 13.31
C ALA A 65 14.29 1.82 14.25
N ARG A 66 14.31 1.47 15.54
CA ARG A 66 15.30 2.02 16.50
C ARG A 66 16.71 1.45 16.34
N GLN A 67 16.87 0.33 15.64
CA GLN A 67 18.20 -0.17 15.26
C GLN A 67 18.82 0.67 14.12
N VAL A 68 17.98 1.15 13.19
CA VAL A 68 18.40 1.99 12.06
C VAL A 68 18.48 3.47 12.43
N VAL A 69 17.53 3.96 13.22
CA VAL A 69 17.43 5.36 13.67
C VAL A 69 17.28 5.38 15.20
N PRO A 70 18.39 5.40 15.96
CA PRO A 70 18.38 5.32 17.42
C PRO A 70 17.49 6.35 18.13
N GLU A 71 17.32 7.54 17.55
CA GLU A 71 16.46 8.61 18.04
C GLU A 71 14.98 8.19 18.14
N LEU A 72 14.54 7.21 17.35
CA LEU A 72 13.20 6.63 17.44
C LEU A 72 13.01 5.75 18.68
N GLY A 73 14.06 5.47 19.47
CA GLY A 73 13.98 4.65 20.68
C GLY A 73 13.05 5.21 21.76
N ASN A 74 12.85 6.54 21.81
CA ASN A 74 11.96 7.22 22.75
C ASN A 74 10.54 7.48 22.18
N SER A 75 10.27 7.05 20.95
CA SER A 75 8.96 7.20 20.32
C SER A 75 7.96 6.19 20.87
N ARG A 76 6.67 6.42 20.59
CA ARG A 76 5.57 5.55 21.05
C ARG A 76 4.77 5.04 19.88
N ILE A 77 4.46 3.74 19.87
CA ILE A 77 3.50 3.17 18.92
C ILE A 77 2.15 3.84 19.15
N ALA A 78 1.63 4.50 18.10
CA ALA A 78 0.36 5.19 18.15
C ALA A 78 -0.75 4.37 17.49
N GLN A 79 -0.41 3.57 16.49
CA GLN A 79 -1.35 2.75 15.76
C GLN A 79 -0.62 1.66 14.97
N ALA A 80 -1.25 0.48 14.89
CA ALA A 80 -0.92 -0.57 13.95
C ALA A 80 -2.16 -0.92 13.12
N ARG A 81 -1.99 -1.19 11.83
CA ARG A 81 -3.07 -1.64 10.95
C ARG A 81 -2.54 -2.74 10.05
N VAL A 82 -3.28 -3.84 9.99
CA VAL A 82 -3.11 -4.88 8.98
C VAL A 82 -4.15 -4.66 7.90
N ALA A 83 -3.75 -4.70 6.63
CA ALA A 83 -4.64 -4.57 5.49
C ALA A 83 -4.20 -5.45 4.33
N ASP A 84 -5.16 -5.96 3.58
CA ASP A 84 -4.89 -6.69 2.34
C ASP A 84 -4.57 -5.73 1.19
N ARG A 85 -3.54 -6.07 0.42
CA ARG A 85 -3.18 -5.35 -0.80
C ARG A 85 -4.18 -5.69 -1.92
N PRO A 86 -4.73 -4.69 -2.64
CA PRO A 86 -5.63 -4.95 -3.77
C PRO A 86 -4.84 -5.41 -5.00
N ILE A 87 -4.44 -6.68 -5.01
CA ILE A 87 -3.69 -7.33 -6.09
C ILE A 87 -4.61 -8.30 -6.86
N PRO A 88 -4.92 -8.03 -8.14
CA PRO A 88 -5.64 -8.98 -8.99
C PRO A 88 -4.90 -10.32 -9.11
N ALA A 89 -5.62 -11.37 -9.51
CA ALA A 89 -5.09 -12.75 -9.45
C ALA A 89 -3.81 -12.97 -10.30
N ASP A 90 -3.69 -12.25 -11.41
CA ASP A 90 -2.53 -12.27 -12.30
C ASP A 90 -1.37 -11.37 -11.82
N GLY A 91 -1.60 -10.52 -10.82
CA GLY A 91 -0.62 -9.57 -10.28
C GLY A 91 -0.59 -8.20 -10.96
N PHE A 92 -1.41 -7.97 -12.00
CA PHE A 92 -1.44 -6.70 -12.74
C PHE A 92 -2.67 -5.85 -12.39
N PRO A 93 -2.62 -4.50 -12.50
CA PRO A 93 -3.78 -3.65 -12.29
C PRO A 93 -4.98 -4.05 -13.15
N SER A 94 -6.20 -3.95 -12.63
CA SER A 94 -7.44 -4.12 -13.39
C SER A 94 -8.16 -2.78 -13.49
N VAL A 95 -8.24 -2.23 -14.70
CA VAL A 95 -8.69 -0.87 -14.94
C VAL A 95 -9.54 -0.81 -16.21
N GLY A 96 -10.80 -0.41 -16.10
CA GLY A 96 -11.67 -0.22 -17.26
C GLY A 96 -13.13 -0.52 -16.98
N ALA A 97 -13.95 -0.44 -18.03
CA ALA A 97 -15.34 -0.90 -18.00
C ALA A 97 -15.41 -2.42 -17.78
N VAL A 98 -16.44 -2.88 -17.05
CA VAL A 98 -16.73 -4.32 -16.92
C VAL A 98 -17.89 -4.68 -17.85
N PRO A 99 -17.69 -5.43 -18.95
CA PRO A 99 -18.72 -5.59 -19.97
C PRO A 99 -19.99 -6.28 -19.50
N THR A 100 -19.90 -7.14 -18.47
CA THR A 100 -21.04 -7.86 -17.91
C THR A 100 -21.96 -6.97 -17.08
N VAL A 101 -21.52 -5.76 -16.71
CA VAL A 101 -22.28 -4.80 -15.89
C VAL A 101 -22.25 -3.41 -16.55
N PRO A 102 -23.22 -3.08 -17.42
CA PRO A 102 -23.24 -1.80 -18.12
C PRO A 102 -23.15 -0.59 -17.18
N GLY A 103 -22.23 0.32 -17.46
CA GLY A 103 -22.01 1.54 -16.68
C GLY A 103 -21.11 1.36 -15.44
N TYR A 104 -20.66 0.14 -15.14
CA TYR A 104 -19.68 -0.11 -14.08
C TYR A 104 -18.25 -0.06 -14.61
N TYR A 105 -17.38 0.63 -13.87
CA TYR A 105 -15.96 0.75 -14.12
C TYR A 105 -15.19 0.40 -12.85
N GLU A 106 -14.03 -0.22 -12.99
CA GLU A 106 -13.15 -0.54 -11.88
C GLU A 106 -11.73 0.00 -12.06
N ALA A 107 -11.06 0.17 -10.91
CA ALA A 107 -9.65 0.49 -10.80
C ALA A 107 -9.07 -0.26 -9.59
N VAL A 108 -8.62 -1.49 -9.79
CA VAL A 108 -8.01 -2.34 -8.77
C VAL A 108 -6.51 -2.38 -9.01
N SER A 109 -5.71 -1.82 -8.09
CA SER A 109 -4.26 -1.75 -8.26
C SER A 109 -3.52 -1.69 -6.93
N HIS A 110 -2.49 -2.55 -6.79
CA HIS A 110 -1.54 -2.50 -5.68
C HIS A 110 -0.77 -1.19 -5.62
N SER A 111 -0.40 -0.67 -6.78
CA SER A 111 0.33 0.60 -6.92
C SER A 111 -0.61 1.80 -6.96
N GLY A 112 -1.78 1.74 -6.31
CA GLY A 112 -2.81 2.76 -6.37
C GLY A 112 -2.38 4.15 -5.90
N ILE A 113 -1.43 4.25 -4.96
CA ILE A 113 -0.87 5.55 -4.54
C ILE A 113 -0.03 6.18 -5.66
N THR A 114 0.78 5.38 -6.35
CA THR A 114 1.67 5.86 -7.42
C THR A 114 0.94 6.08 -8.74
N LEU A 115 0.09 5.13 -9.13
CA LEU A 115 -0.60 5.11 -10.42
C LEU A 115 -2.01 5.71 -10.37
N GLY A 116 -2.58 5.94 -9.20
CA GLY A 116 -3.93 6.47 -9.03
C GLY A 116 -4.20 7.75 -9.83
N PRO A 117 -3.30 8.76 -9.83
CA PRO A 117 -3.50 9.97 -10.62
C PRO A 117 -3.64 9.72 -12.12
N VAL A 118 -2.79 8.87 -12.71
CA VAL A 118 -2.86 8.56 -14.15
C VAL A 118 -4.06 7.65 -14.46
N ILE A 119 -4.30 6.62 -13.64
CA ILE A 119 -5.46 5.73 -13.79
C ILE A 119 -6.78 6.52 -13.76
N GLY A 120 -6.91 7.45 -12.81
CA GLY A 120 -8.10 8.29 -12.69
C GLY A 120 -8.36 9.17 -13.92
N GLN A 121 -7.31 9.76 -14.49
CA GLN A 121 -7.42 10.57 -15.73
C GLN A 121 -7.83 9.72 -16.94
N LEU A 122 -7.23 8.54 -17.09
CA LEU A 122 -7.54 7.63 -18.19
C LEU A 122 -8.97 7.09 -18.09
N LEU A 123 -9.40 6.66 -16.90
CA LEU A 123 -10.77 6.22 -16.67
C LEU A 123 -11.79 7.34 -16.85
N ALA A 124 -11.51 8.56 -16.38
CA ALA A 124 -12.40 9.70 -16.60
C ALA A 124 -12.60 9.97 -18.10
N SER A 125 -11.55 9.84 -18.90
CA SER A 125 -11.61 9.99 -20.37
C SER A 125 -12.44 8.89 -21.02
N GLU A 126 -12.28 7.63 -20.59
CA GLU A 126 -13.10 6.52 -21.07
C GLU A 126 -14.57 6.68 -20.69
N ILE A 127 -14.87 7.06 -19.44
CA ILE A 127 -16.22 7.25 -18.92
C ILE A 127 -16.96 8.37 -19.65
N LEU A 128 -16.31 9.52 -19.86
CA LEU A 128 -16.95 10.70 -20.46
C LEU A 128 -16.98 10.63 -21.99
N GLY A 129 -15.95 10.07 -22.62
CA GLY A 129 -15.75 10.09 -24.06
C GLY A 129 -15.98 8.75 -24.76
N GLY A 130 -16.18 7.67 -24.01
CA GLY A 130 -16.34 6.30 -24.55
C GLY A 130 -15.07 5.75 -25.22
N LYS A 131 -13.93 6.43 -25.09
CA LYS A 131 -12.67 6.03 -25.73
C LYS A 131 -11.66 5.58 -24.69
N ARG A 132 -11.37 4.28 -24.70
CA ARG A 132 -10.29 3.67 -23.91
C ARG A 132 -8.92 4.09 -24.45
N ASP A 133 -7.99 4.36 -23.53
CA ASP A 133 -6.60 4.64 -23.87
C ASP A 133 -5.82 3.34 -24.11
N ALA A 134 -4.92 3.34 -25.10
CA ALA A 134 -4.10 2.18 -25.44
C ALA A 134 -3.18 1.74 -24.29
N MET A 135 -2.81 2.64 -23.38
CA MET A 135 -2.03 2.30 -22.18
C MET A 135 -2.77 1.33 -21.24
N LEU A 136 -4.10 1.25 -21.31
CA LEU A 136 -4.90 0.34 -20.50
C LEU A 136 -5.20 -1.00 -21.20
N ALA A 137 -4.78 -1.19 -22.45
CA ALA A 137 -5.19 -2.35 -23.26
C ALA A 137 -4.92 -3.70 -22.59
N ASP A 138 -3.76 -3.86 -21.94
CA ASP A 138 -3.38 -5.10 -21.25
C ASP A 138 -3.93 -5.21 -19.81
N PHE A 139 -4.54 -4.14 -19.29
CA PHE A 139 -5.04 -4.03 -17.92
C PHE A 139 -6.56 -4.03 -17.84
N CYS A 140 -7.25 -4.35 -18.94
CA CYS A 140 -8.70 -4.33 -18.98
C CYS A 140 -9.31 -5.48 -18.13
N PRO A 141 -10.44 -5.28 -17.45
CA PRO A 141 -11.07 -6.31 -16.62
C PRO A 141 -11.44 -7.60 -17.39
N GLU A 142 -11.71 -7.49 -18.68
CA GLU A 142 -12.10 -8.60 -19.57
C GLU A 142 -11.08 -9.76 -19.62
N ARG A 143 -9.83 -9.51 -19.22
CA ARG A 143 -8.82 -10.56 -19.12
C ARG A 143 -9.13 -11.59 -18.03
N PHE A 144 -9.97 -11.23 -17.07
CA PHE A 144 -10.54 -12.16 -16.12
C PHE A 144 -11.88 -12.64 -16.67
N SER A 145 -11.98 -13.93 -16.97
CA SER A 145 -13.25 -14.55 -17.31
C SER A 145 -14.20 -14.45 -16.12
N HIS A 146 -15.06 -13.44 -16.13
CA HIS A 146 -16.13 -13.22 -15.15
C HIS A 146 -17.35 -14.08 -15.46
#